data_AF-A0AAN7QNA3-F1
#
_entry.id   AF-A0AAN7QNA3-F1
#
_cell.length_a   1.000
_cell.length_b   1.000
_cell.length_c   1.000
_cell.angle_alpha   90.00
_cell.angle_beta   90.00
_cell.angle_gamma   90.00
#
_symmetry.space_group_name_H-M   'P 1'
#
loop_
_entity.id
_entity.type
_entity.pdbx_description
1 polymer ?
#
loop_
_entity_poly.entity_id
_entity_poly.type
_entity_poly.pdbx_seq_one_letter_code
_entity_poly.pdbx_strand_id
1 'polypeptide(L)'
;MENMQCAEDLLREFLVFRGFTNTLLAFEAELGTDVGKEFQVDKLLDLIFSTYIPRFQAENLVGLMNFFKQLFSSSTTETILVATLSKLEISILRCYIVHAIRSGKRDKVIDFFNMFGNDLHDKGQDWTPWFAIPYAKNPISDPEFHIYFTKEWYEALQLSVRNFFNEIFNPSHILPSGLHAFILFVQFYMKSPLLVFFCSTNLSF
;
A
#
# COMPACT_ATOMS: atom_id res chain seq x y z
N MET A 1 -20.86 5.59 -5.02
CA MET A 1 -21.57 4.29 -4.98
C MET A 1 -21.69 3.66 -6.35
N GLU A 2 -22.05 4.40 -7.40
CA GLU A 2 -22.20 3.89 -8.78
C GLU A 2 -20.92 3.27 -9.38
N ASN A 3 -19.73 3.73 -8.94
CA ASN A 3 -18.45 3.30 -9.52
C ASN A 3 -17.93 1.96 -8.99
N MET A 4 -18.21 1.60 -7.72
CA MET A 4 -17.89 0.28 -7.17
C MET A 4 -18.77 -0.79 -7.85
N GLN A 5 -20.04 -0.45 -8.05
CA GLN A 5 -20.99 -1.27 -8.81
C GLN A 5 -20.47 -1.55 -10.23
N CYS A 6 -19.91 -0.55 -10.90
CA CYS A 6 -19.31 -0.71 -12.23
C CYS A 6 -18.13 -1.69 -12.26
N ALA A 7 -17.25 -1.68 -11.24
CA ALA A 7 -16.14 -2.63 -11.16
C ALA A 7 -16.61 -4.07 -10.86
N GLU A 8 -17.61 -4.20 -9.98
CA GLU A 8 -18.28 -5.48 -9.68
C GLU A 8 -18.97 -6.05 -10.93
N ASP A 9 -19.65 -5.19 -11.69
CA ASP A 9 -20.33 -5.57 -12.93
C ASP A 9 -19.33 -6.00 -14.01
N LEU A 10 -18.20 -5.30 -14.14
CA LEU A 10 -17.13 -5.67 -15.08
C LEU A 10 -16.49 -7.01 -14.74
N LEU A 11 -16.24 -7.26 -13.45
CA LEU A 11 -15.71 -8.55 -12.99
C LEU A 11 -16.74 -9.67 -13.22
N ARG A 12 -18.03 -9.40 -12.97
CA ARG A 12 -19.12 -10.34 -13.27
C ARG A 12 -19.14 -10.70 -14.76
N GLU A 13 -19.09 -9.71 -15.64
CA GLU A 13 -19.04 -9.92 -17.09
C GLU A 13 -17.80 -10.72 -17.51
N PHE A 14 -16.63 -10.44 -16.93
CA PHE A 14 -15.40 -11.18 -17.20
C PHE A 14 -15.50 -12.65 -16.80
N LEU A 15 -16.01 -12.94 -15.60
CA LEU A 15 -16.16 -14.30 -15.09
C LEU A 15 -17.18 -15.10 -15.93
N VAL A 16 -18.27 -14.46 -16.35
CA VAL A 16 -19.25 -15.05 -17.28
C VAL A 16 -18.61 -15.37 -18.63
N PHE A 17 -17.88 -14.42 -19.23
CA PHE A 17 -17.26 -14.60 -20.54
C PHE A 17 -16.23 -15.74 -20.57
N ARG A 18 -15.49 -15.94 -19.48
CA ARG A 18 -14.50 -17.04 -19.36
C ARG A 18 -15.10 -18.38 -18.92
N GLY A 19 -16.39 -18.42 -18.56
CA GLY A 19 -17.06 -19.63 -18.08
C GLY A 19 -16.67 -20.03 -16.66
N PHE A 20 -16.18 -19.10 -15.84
CA PHE A 20 -15.78 -19.35 -14.45
C PHE A 20 -17.00 -19.35 -13.50
N THR A 21 -17.96 -20.23 -13.76
CA THR A 21 -19.26 -20.27 -13.06
C THR A 21 -19.12 -20.52 -11.56
N ASN A 22 -18.23 -21.41 -11.13
CA ASN A 22 -17.97 -21.67 -9.70
C ASN A 22 -17.36 -20.45 -9.00
N THR A 23 -16.42 -19.76 -9.66
CA THR A 23 -15.79 -18.54 -9.13
C THR A 23 -16.80 -17.39 -9.08
N LEU A 24 -17.68 -17.29 -10.06
CA LEU A 24 -18.75 -16.29 -10.08
C LEU A 24 -19.73 -16.49 -8.91
N LEU A 25 -20.16 -17.72 -8.65
CA LEU A 25 -21.04 -18.02 -7.52
C LEU A 25 -20.37 -17.72 -6.18
N ALA A 26 -19.10 -18.06 -6.02
CA ALA A 26 -18.33 -17.72 -4.82
C ALA A 26 -18.19 -16.20 -4.65
N PHE A 27 -17.87 -15.49 -5.74
CA PHE A 27 -17.76 -14.04 -5.76
C PHE A 27 -19.08 -13.36 -5.37
N GLU A 28 -20.21 -13.77 -5.94
CA GLU A 28 -21.53 -13.20 -5.61
C GLU A 28 -21.95 -13.50 -4.17
N ALA A 29 -21.65 -14.71 -3.67
CA ALA A 29 -21.92 -15.07 -2.28
C ALA A 29 -21.10 -14.21 -1.30
N GLU A 30 -19.83 -13.98 -1.59
CA GLU A 30 -18.95 -13.13 -0.78
C GLU A 30 -19.33 -11.64 -0.89
N LEU A 31 -19.71 -11.17 -2.07
CA LEU A 31 -20.16 -9.79 -2.29
C LEU A 31 -21.45 -9.46 -1.52
N GLY A 32 -22.32 -10.45 -1.33
CA GLY A 32 -23.51 -10.36 -0.50
C GLY A 32 -23.22 -10.26 1.00
N THR A 33 -21.98 -10.53 1.44
CA THR A 33 -21.54 -10.31 2.81
C THR A 33 -20.95 -8.90 2.94
N ASP A 34 -21.37 -8.13 3.95
CA ASP A 34 -20.83 -6.79 4.26
C ASP A 34 -19.31 -6.80 4.62
N VAL A 35 -18.69 -7.98 4.58
CA VAL A 35 -17.28 -8.24 4.90
C VAL A 35 -16.32 -7.53 3.93
N GLY A 36 -16.74 -7.30 2.69
CA GLY A 36 -15.92 -6.70 1.63
C GLY A 36 -16.12 -5.21 1.36
N LYS A 37 -17.16 -4.58 1.93
CA LYS A 37 -17.54 -3.18 1.60
C LYS A 37 -16.73 -2.12 2.31
N GLU A 38 -16.09 -2.46 3.41
CA GLU A 38 -15.13 -1.60 4.08
C GLU A 38 -13.76 -2.23 3.92
N PHE A 39 -12.90 -1.66 3.06
CA PHE A 39 -11.47 -1.87 3.21
C PHE A 39 -11.15 -1.46 4.66
N GLN A 40 -10.82 -2.42 5.51
CA GLN A 40 -10.64 -2.16 6.93
C GLN A 40 -9.30 -1.48 7.11
N VAL A 41 -9.26 -0.17 6.87
CA VAL A 41 -8.14 0.71 7.19
C VAL A 41 -7.73 0.48 8.65
N ASP A 42 -8.68 0.18 9.53
CA ASP A 42 -8.42 -0.31 10.89
C ASP A 42 -7.52 -1.55 10.97
N LYS A 43 -7.82 -2.61 10.21
CA LYS A 43 -6.95 -3.81 10.15
C LYS A 43 -5.55 -3.49 9.62
N LEU A 44 -5.46 -2.57 8.66
CA LEU A 44 -4.16 -2.13 8.14
C LEU A 44 -3.36 -1.35 9.19
N LEU A 45 -4.02 -0.44 9.93
CA LEU A 45 -3.38 0.25 11.05
C LEU A 45 -2.97 -0.74 12.15
N ASP A 46 -3.80 -1.71 12.48
CA ASP A 46 -3.47 -2.75 13.46
C ASP A 46 -2.28 -3.60 12.98
N LEU A 47 -2.21 -3.90 11.68
CA LEU A 47 -1.07 -4.60 11.11
C LEU A 47 0.22 -3.78 11.27
N ILE A 48 0.19 -2.48 10.95
CA ILE A 48 1.37 -1.61 11.04
C ILE A 48 1.76 -1.33 12.50
N PHE A 49 0.85 -0.76 13.28
CA PHE A 49 1.12 -0.20 14.60
C PHE A 49 0.99 -1.21 15.74
N SER A 50 0.17 -2.25 15.59
CA SER A 50 -0.04 -3.26 16.63
C SER A 50 0.72 -4.56 16.37
N THR A 51 1.15 -4.81 15.12
CA THR A 51 1.87 -6.05 14.75
C THR A 51 3.31 -5.80 14.29
N TYR A 52 3.52 -5.10 13.18
CA TYR A 52 4.85 -4.99 12.56
C TYR A 52 5.83 -4.17 13.38
N ILE A 53 5.40 -3.01 13.88
CA ILE A 53 6.24 -2.16 14.74
C ILE A 53 6.57 -2.86 16.08
N PRO A 54 5.59 -3.34 16.87
CA PRO A 54 5.89 -3.92 18.18
C PRO A 54 6.64 -5.25 18.14
N ARG A 55 6.51 -6.01 17.03
CA ARG A 55 7.21 -7.29 16.84
C ARG A 55 8.52 -7.17 16.07
N PHE A 56 8.99 -5.96 15.81
CA PHE A 56 10.26 -5.68 15.11
C PHE A 56 10.34 -6.33 13.71
N GLN A 57 9.22 -6.35 12.97
CA GLN A 57 9.12 -6.95 11.63
C GLN A 57 9.41 -5.91 10.53
N ALA A 58 10.64 -5.41 10.49
CA ALA A 58 11.08 -4.39 9.55
C ALA A 58 10.88 -4.77 8.07
N GLU A 59 11.22 -6.01 7.70
CA GLU A 59 11.05 -6.52 6.33
C GLU A 59 9.59 -6.46 5.87
N ASN A 60 8.67 -6.93 6.71
CA ASN A 60 7.24 -6.91 6.41
C ASN A 60 6.72 -5.48 6.29
N LEU A 61 7.20 -4.57 7.14
CA LEU A 61 6.83 -3.17 7.13
C LEU A 61 7.29 -2.46 5.85
N VAL A 62 8.57 -2.59 5.48
CA VAL A 62 9.14 -2.02 4.26
C VAL A 62 8.50 -2.65 3.02
N GLY A 63 8.31 -3.98 3.03
CA GLY A 63 7.63 -4.70 1.96
C GLY A 63 6.20 -4.20 1.72
N LEU A 64 5.44 -3.95 2.80
CA LEU A 64 4.10 -3.38 2.71
C LEU A 64 4.11 -1.96 2.12
N MET A 65 5.06 -1.11 2.52
CA MET A 65 5.17 0.24 1.98
C MET A 65 5.56 0.23 0.49
N ASN A 66 6.47 -0.65 0.09
CA ASN A 66 6.84 -0.87 -1.31
C ASN A 66 5.67 -1.40 -2.14
N PHE A 67 4.88 -2.31 -1.59
CA PHE A 67 3.66 -2.80 -2.23
C PHE A 67 2.69 -1.65 -2.53
N PHE A 68 2.41 -0.78 -1.56
CA PHE A 68 1.52 0.37 -1.80
C PHE A 68 2.10 1.36 -2.81
N LYS A 69 3.41 1.61 -2.79
CA LYS A 69 4.05 2.44 -3.81
C LYS A 69 3.89 1.85 -5.21
N GLN A 70 4.10 0.54 -5.37
CA GLN A 70 3.89 -0.14 -6.65
C GLN A 70 2.44 -0.09 -7.10
N LEU A 71 1.50 -0.32 -6.18
CA LEU A 71 0.07 -0.20 -6.42
C LEU A 71 -0.28 1.20 -6.95
N PHE A 72 0.30 2.24 -6.34
CA PHE A 72 0.14 3.64 -6.74
C PHE A 72 1.15 4.10 -7.80
N SER A 73 1.86 3.22 -8.50
CA SER A 73 2.76 3.60 -9.61
C SER A 73 2.24 3.11 -10.98
N SER A 74 0.98 2.67 -11.05
CA SER A 74 0.36 2.04 -12.21
C SER A 74 -0.55 2.97 -13.06
N SER A 75 -0.61 4.26 -12.75
CA SER A 75 -1.66 5.20 -13.17
C SER A 75 -1.21 6.70 -13.15
N THR A 76 -1.82 7.58 -13.93
CA THR A 76 -1.18 8.89 -14.25
C THR A 76 -1.40 9.98 -13.19
N THR A 77 -2.34 9.79 -12.24
CA THR A 77 -2.72 10.75 -11.18
C THR A 77 -1.83 10.63 -9.92
N GLU A 78 -0.73 9.88 -10.02
CA GLU A 78 -0.11 9.16 -8.91
C GLU A 78 1.06 9.83 -8.21
N THR A 79 1.74 10.79 -8.85
CA THR A 79 2.98 11.35 -8.30
C THR A 79 2.76 11.98 -6.92
N ILE A 80 1.59 12.58 -6.69
CA ILE A 80 1.23 13.17 -5.39
C ILE A 80 0.94 12.10 -4.33
N LEU A 81 0.27 11.01 -4.70
CA LEU A 81 -0.03 9.90 -3.80
C LEU A 81 1.24 9.18 -3.38
N VAL A 82 2.13 8.87 -4.33
CA VAL A 82 3.43 8.25 -4.06
C VAL A 82 4.32 9.16 -3.22
N ALA A 83 4.33 10.47 -3.49
CA ALA A 83 5.08 11.43 -2.68
C ALA A 83 4.54 11.53 -1.25
N THR A 84 3.22 11.51 -1.08
CA THR A 84 2.57 11.56 0.24
C THR A 84 2.80 10.27 1.02
N LEU A 85 2.65 9.11 0.37
CA LEU A 85 3.00 7.81 0.95
C LEU A 85 4.47 7.77 1.37
N SER A 86 5.38 8.31 0.55
CA SER A 86 6.81 8.33 0.89
C SER A 86 7.10 9.16 2.15
N LYS A 87 6.39 10.28 2.37
CA LYS A 87 6.50 11.05 3.62
C LYS A 87 5.95 10.29 4.84
N LEU A 88 4.84 9.57 4.65
CA LEU A 88 4.27 8.73 5.71
C LEU A 88 5.16 7.54 6.03
N GLU A 89 5.72 6.88 5.01
CA GLU A 89 6.69 5.79 5.16
C GLU A 89 7.86 6.23 6.04
N ILE A 90 8.49 7.38 5.77
CA ILE A 90 9.57 7.90 6.63
C ILE A 90 9.11 7.97 8.08
N SER A 91 7.94 8.54 8.31
CA SER A 91 7.42 8.77 9.65
C SER A 91 7.11 7.44 10.36
N ILE A 92 6.59 6.46 9.63
CA ILE A 92 6.36 5.08 10.09
C ILE A 92 7.68 4.38 10.42
N LEU A 93 8.70 4.50 9.57
CA LEU A 93 10.02 3.92 9.81
C LEU A 93 10.74 4.58 11.00
N ARG A 94 10.60 5.90 11.16
CA ARG A 94 11.07 6.62 12.35
C ARG A 94 10.32 6.16 13.61
N CYS A 95 9.02 5.91 13.50
CA CYS A 95 8.23 5.34 14.59
C CYS A 95 8.72 3.94 14.99
N TYR A 96 9.04 3.09 14.03
CA TYR A 96 9.66 1.78 14.27
C TYR A 96 10.96 1.91 15.06
N ILE A 97 11.86 2.80 14.63
CA ILE A 97 13.15 3.03 15.30
C ILE A 97 12.93 3.53 16.73
N VAL A 98 12.08 4.55 16.92
CA VAL A 98 11.75 5.08 18.25
C VAL A 98 11.19 3.99 19.16
N HIS A 99 10.28 3.15 18.65
CA HIS A 99 9.71 2.04 19.41
C HIS A 99 10.79 1.04 19.86
N ALA A 100 11.72 0.69 18.97
CA ALA A 100 12.85 -0.18 19.28
C ALA A 100 13.78 0.43 20.33
N ILE A 101 14.09 1.73 20.24
CA ILE A 101 14.88 2.45 21.25
C ILE A 101 14.16 2.44 22.61
N ARG A 102 12.86 2.78 22.66
CA ARG A 102 12.06 2.76 23.91
C ARG A 102 12.01 1.37 24.55
N SER A 103 12.01 0.33 23.73
CA SER A 103 11.98 -1.07 24.17
C SER A 103 13.37 -1.62 24.53
N GLY A 104 14.43 -0.80 24.45
CA GLY A 104 15.81 -1.22 24.70
C GLY A 104 16.38 -2.14 23.62
N LYS A 105 15.71 -2.29 22.48
CA LYS A 105 16.06 -3.17 21.35
C LYS A 105 16.87 -2.43 20.29
N ARG A 106 18.03 -1.90 20.70
CA ARG A 106 18.95 -1.17 19.81
C ARG A 106 19.53 -2.08 18.71
N ASP A 107 19.69 -3.37 18.99
CA ASP A 107 20.05 -4.40 18.03
C ASP A 107 19.12 -4.39 16.82
N LYS A 108 17.81 -4.24 17.03
CA LYS A 108 16.80 -4.17 15.95
C LYS A 108 16.87 -2.92 15.10
N VAL A 109 17.39 -1.83 15.64
CA VAL A 109 17.66 -0.60 14.88
C VAL A 109 18.90 -0.79 14.00
N ILE A 110 19.93 -1.46 14.52
CA ILE A 110 21.14 -1.77 13.76
C ILE A 110 20.82 -2.77 12.63
N ASP A 111 20.09 -3.85 12.93
CA ASP A 111 19.61 -4.81 11.92
C ASP A 111 18.83 -4.10 10.81
N PHE A 112 17.90 -3.21 11.19
CA PHE A 112 17.13 -2.40 10.24
C PHE A 112 18.03 -1.58 9.30
N PHE A 113 19.01 -0.85 9.84
CA PHE A 113 19.91 -0.04 9.01
C PHE A 113 20.89 -0.88 8.19
N ASN A 114 21.28 -2.06 8.65
CA ASN A 114 22.09 -2.98 7.83
C ASN A 114 21.32 -3.46 6.59
N MET A 115 20.01 -3.66 6.73
CA MET A 115 19.15 -4.15 5.64
C MET A 115 18.72 -3.05 4.68
N PHE A 116 18.34 -1.88 5.20
CA PHE A 116 17.68 -0.83 4.42
C PHE A 116 18.48 0.49 4.36
N GLY A 117 19.64 0.57 5.01
CA GLY A 117 20.39 1.82 5.18
C GLY A 117 20.85 2.46 3.88
N ASN A 118 21.30 1.66 2.91
CA ASN A 118 21.72 2.15 1.59
C ASN A 118 20.54 2.82 0.86
N ASP A 119 19.40 2.14 0.80
CA ASP A 119 18.19 2.69 0.18
C ASP A 119 17.71 3.98 0.88
N LEU A 120 17.83 4.05 2.20
CA LEU A 120 17.45 5.24 2.98
C LEU A 120 18.41 6.41 2.75
N HIS A 121 19.70 6.13 2.57
CA HIS A 121 20.71 7.13 2.25
C HIS A 121 20.45 7.74 0.87
N ASP A 122 20.23 6.90 -0.14
CA ASP A 122 20.02 7.33 -1.54
C ASP A 122 18.73 8.14 -1.72
N LYS A 123 17.72 7.93 -0.87
CA LYS A 123 16.45 8.67 -0.90
C LYS A 123 16.56 10.12 -0.41
N GLY A 124 17.70 10.55 0.15
CA GLY A 124 17.99 11.97 0.46
C GLY A 124 17.15 12.60 1.57
N GLN A 125 16.50 11.80 2.42
CA GLN A 125 15.54 12.27 3.44
C GLN A 125 16.18 12.39 4.83
N ASP A 126 17.19 13.24 5.01
CA ASP A 126 17.87 13.54 6.31
C ASP A 126 17.90 12.36 7.30
N TRP A 127 18.33 11.19 6.80
CA TRP A 127 18.51 9.98 7.61
C TRP A 127 19.84 9.97 8.34
N THR A 128 20.76 10.88 7.97
CA THR A 128 22.09 11.06 8.56
C THR A 128 22.08 11.05 10.10
N PRO A 129 21.30 11.89 10.79
CA PRO A 129 21.26 11.86 12.26
C PRO A 129 20.66 10.55 12.80
N TRP A 130 19.71 9.96 12.09
CA TRP A 130 19.05 8.71 12.48
C TRP A 130 20.00 7.51 12.46
N PHE A 131 21.02 7.48 11.60
CA PHE A 131 22.02 6.41 11.63
C PHE A 131 22.84 6.39 12.92
N ALA A 132 22.94 7.52 13.63
CA ALA A 132 23.63 7.63 14.90
C ALA A 132 22.75 7.26 16.12
N ILE A 133 21.41 7.25 15.96
CA ILE A 133 20.46 7.06 17.06
C ILE A 133 20.67 5.78 17.90
N PRO A 134 21.02 4.59 17.34
CA PRO A 134 21.25 3.40 18.19
C PRO A 134 22.47 3.55 19.12
N TYR A 135 23.40 4.44 18.80
CA TYR A 135 24.62 4.68 19.57
C TYR A 135 24.49 5.84 20.56
N ALA A 136 23.44 6.65 20.44
CA ALA A 136 23.21 7.77 21.33
C ALA A 136 22.88 7.28 22.76
N LYS A 137 23.48 7.93 23.76
CA LYS A 137 23.32 7.56 25.17
C LYS A 137 21.89 7.77 25.66
N ASN A 138 21.28 8.90 25.31
CA ASN A 138 19.91 9.25 25.65
C ASN A 138 19.20 9.98 24.49
N PRO A 139 18.67 9.24 23.50
CA PRO A 139 17.97 9.82 22.35
C PRO A 139 16.73 10.66 22.73
N ILE A 140 16.10 10.38 23.87
CA ILE A 140 14.85 11.05 24.29
C ILE A 140 15.11 12.50 24.67
N SER A 141 16.29 12.79 25.23
CA SER A 141 16.69 14.14 25.63
C SER A 141 17.39 14.92 24.52
N ASP A 142 17.61 14.29 23.37
CA ASP A 142 18.24 14.94 22.22
C ASP A 142 17.24 15.89 21.54
N PRO A 143 17.56 17.19 21.37
CA PRO A 143 16.70 18.14 20.67
C PRO A 143 16.28 17.68 19.26
N GLU A 144 17.08 16.85 18.62
CA GLU A 144 16.80 16.35 17.28
C GLU A 144 15.73 15.25 17.27
N PHE A 145 15.68 14.43 18.32
CA PHE A 145 14.80 13.26 18.36
C PHE A 145 13.62 13.40 19.33
N HIS A 146 13.67 14.33 20.30
CA HIS A 146 12.71 14.37 21.41
C HIS A 146 11.25 14.38 20.94
N ILE A 147 10.94 15.10 19.85
CA ILE A 147 9.58 15.24 19.33
C ILE A 147 8.98 13.89 18.92
N TYR A 148 9.80 12.98 18.41
CA TYR A 148 9.37 11.66 17.95
C TYR A 148 9.07 10.69 19.10
N PHE A 149 9.54 10.99 20.33
CA PHE A 149 9.22 10.22 21.53
C PHE A 149 7.91 10.65 22.20
N THR A 150 7.30 11.74 21.74
CA THR A 150 6.07 12.29 22.32
C THR A 150 4.84 11.47 21.91
N LYS A 151 3.81 11.48 22.76
CA LYS A 151 2.54 10.79 22.48
C LYS A 151 1.79 11.49 21.36
N GLU A 152 1.85 12.82 21.36
CA GLU A 152 1.19 13.71 20.40
C GLU A 152 1.67 13.44 18.98
N TRP A 153 2.98 13.28 18.78
CA TRP A 153 3.54 12.92 17.48
C TRP A 153 3.07 11.53 17.00
N TYR A 154 3.05 10.55 17.91
CA TYR A 154 2.60 9.20 17.60
C TYR A 154 1.11 9.16 17.19
N GLU A 155 0.25 9.83 17.94
CA GLU A 155 -1.19 9.91 17.63
C GLU A 155 -1.43 10.68 16.32
N ALA A 156 -0.71 11.78 16.09
CA ALA A 156 -0.78 12.52 14.83
C ALA A 156 -0.35 11.66 13.63
N LEU A 157 0.69 10.83 13.78
CA LEU A 157 1.11 9.88 12.76
C LEU A 157 0.02 8.84 12.47
N GLN A 158 -0.55 8.20 13.50
CA GLN A 158 -1.63 7.22 13.31
C GLN A 158 -2.83 7.84 12.60
N LEU A 159 -3.24 9.04 12.99
CA LEU A 159 -4.33 9.78 12.34
C LEU A 159 -4.01 10.11 10.88
N SER A 160 -2.78 10.53 10.58
CA SER A 160 -2.34 10.84 9.21
C SER A 160 -2.36 9.61 8.31
N VAL A 161 -1.89 8.47 8.81
CA VAL A 161 -1.92 7.19 8.10
C VAL A 161 -3.35 6.74 7.83
N ARG A 162 -4.22 6.84 8.84
CA ARG A 162 -5.65 6.55 8.69
C ARG A 162 -6.31 7.44 7.65
N ASN A 163 -6.11 8.74 7.72
CA ASN A 163 -6.71 9.68 6.78
C ASN A 163 -6.23 9.43 5.35
N PHE A 164 -4.93 9.15 5.17
CA PHE A 164 -4.37 8.85 3.86
C PHE A 164 -4.98 7.58 3.25
N PHE A 165 -5.02 6.48 4.01
CA PHE A 165 -5.60 5.23 3.50
C PHE A 165 -7.11 5.32 3.35
N ASN A 166 -7.82 6.03 4.24
CA ASN A 166 -9.25 6.29 4.06
C ASN A 166 -9.51 7.07 2.76
N GLU A 167 -8.67 8.06 2.44
CA GLU A 167 -8.81 8.84 1.20
C GLU A 167 -8.57 7.97 -0.03
N ILE A 168 -7.52 7.16 -0.02
CA ILE A 168 -7.19 6.26 -1.14
C ILE A 168 -8.24 5.18 -1.34
N PHE A 169 -8.66 4.54 -0.24
CA PHE A 169 -9.63 3.45 -0.29
C PHE A 169 -11.06 3.95 -0.26
N ASN A 170 -11.29 5.26 -0.30
CA ASN A 170 -12.61 5.81 -0.48
C ASN A 170 -13.10 5.40 -1.88
N PRO A 171 -14.29 4.78 -2.02
CA PRO A 171 -14.83 4.40 -3.32
C PRO A 171 -15.01 5.57 -4.32
N SER A 172 -14.84 6.82 -3.91
CA SER A 172 -14.75 7.99 -4.79
C SER A 172 -13.39 8.17 -5.47
N HIS A 173 -12.27 7.69 -4.90
CA HIS A 173 -10.90 7.94 -5.39
C HIS A 173 -10.20 6.72 -6.00
N ILE A 174 -10.70 5.50 -5.79
CA ILE A 174 -10.12 4.26 -6.38
C ILE A 174 -10.19 4.26 -7.94
N LEU A 175 -10.90 5.21 -8.57
CA LEU A 175 -11.31 5.12 -9.96
C LEU A 175 -11.04 6.37 -10.84
N PRO A 176 -9.80 6.86 -10.94
CA PRO A 176 -9.45 7.52 -12.19
C PRO A 176 -8.04 7.16 -12.68
N SER A 177 -7.81 5.91 -13.11
CA SER A 177 -7.04 5.59 -14.34
C SER A 177 -6.88 4.10 -14.64
N GLY A 178 -6.87 3.21 -13.63
CA GLY A 178 -6.73 1.76 -13.87
C GLY A 178 -7.93 1.13 -14.57
N LEU A 179 -9.15 1.43 -14.12
CA LEU A 179 -10.37 0.91 -14.73
C LEU A 179 -10.63 1.51 -16.11
N HIS A 180 -10.22 2.77 -16.39
CA HIS A 180 -10.35 3.34 -17.73
C HIS A 180 -9.33 2.70 -18.69
N ALA A 181 -8.10 2.42 -18.24
CA ALA A 181 -7.12 1.69 -19.04
C ALA A 181 -7.53 0.22 -19.26
N PHE A 182 -8.12 -0.43 -18.24
CA PHE A 182 -8.62 -1.80 -18.35
C PHE A 182 -9.92 -1.89 -19.17
N ILE A 183 -10.84 -0.94 -19.04
CA ILE A 183 -12.03 -0.82 -19.89
C ILE A 183 -11.63 -0.48 -21.33
N LEU A 184 -10.69 0.44 -21.55
CA LEU A 184 -10.16 0.69 -22.90
C LEU A 184 -9.41 -0.52 -23.45
N PHE A 185 -8.63 -1.24 -22.63
CA PHE A 185 -7.95 -2.46 -23.05
C PHE A 185 -8.96 -3.54 -23.43
N VAL A 186 -9.97 -3.81 -22.60
CA VAL A 186 -11.04 -4.79 -22.88
C VAL A 186 -11.90 -4.33 -24.06
N GLN A 187 -12.28 -3.06 -24.15
CA GLN A 187 -13.03 -2.51 -25.28
C GLN A 187 -12.21 -2.51 -26.59
N PHE A 188 -10.89 -2.28 -26.54
CA PHE A 188 -10.03 -2.29 -27.73
C PHE A 188 -9.71 -3.72 -28.19
N TYR A 189 -9.51 -4.66 -27.25
CA TYR A 189 -9.24 -6.08 -27.55
C TYR A 189 -10.50 -6.84 -27.95
N MET A 190 -11.67 -6.54 -27.35
CA MET A 190 -12.93 -7.24 -27.63
C MET A 190 -13.71 -6.63 -28.80
N LYS A 191 -13.43 -5.39 -29.20
CA LYS A 191 -14.15 -4.70 -30.29
C LYS A 191 -13.35 -4.60 -31.59
N SER A 192 -12.15 -5.18 -31.65
CA SER A 192 -11.42 -5.37 -32.90
C SER A 192 -11.85 -6.68 -33.59
N PRO A 193 -12.61 -6.65 -34.69
CA PRO A 193 -12.97 -7.85 -35.46
C PRO A 193 -11.76 -8.47 -36.17
N LEU A 194 -10.60 -7.79 -36.15
CA LEU A 194 -9.42 -8.13 -36.95
C LEU A 194 -8.55 -9.25 -36.34
N LEU A 195 -8.73 -9.60 -35.06
CA LEU A 195 -7.98 -10.72 -34.45
C LEU A 195 -8.76 -12.05 -34.45
N VAL A 196 -10.08 -12.03 -34.64
CA VAL A 196 -10.86 -13.26 -34.90
C VAL A 196 -10.55 -13.84 -36.28
N PHE A 197 -10.11 -13.00 -37.24
CA PHE A 197 -9.75 -13.46 -38.57
C PHE A 197 -8.36 -14.13 -38.66
N PHE A 198 -7.43 -13.83 -37.76
CA PHE A 198 -6.09 -14.42 -37.79
C PHE A 198 -5.99 -15.78 -37.10
N CYS A 199 -6.96 -16.15 -36.24
CA CYS A 199 -6.97 -17.46 -35.57
C CYS A 199 -7.82 -18.52 -36.32
N SER A 200 -8.67 -18.12 -37.27
CA SER A 200 -9.55 -19.04 -38.02
C SER A 200 -9.04 -19.43 -39.42
N THR A 201 -7.84 -19.04 -39.84
CA THR A 201 -7.30 -19.37 -41.18
C THR A 201 -5.97 -20.12 -41.20
N ASN A 202 -5.54 -20.72 -40.08
CA ASN A 202 -4.38 -21.64 -40.08
C ASN A 202 -4.67 -22.98 -39.39
N LEU A 203 -5.79 -23.60 -39.75
CA LEU A 203 -5.98 -25.04 -39.56
C LEU A 203 -6.94 -25.59 -40.62
N SER A 204 -6.43 -25.78 -41.85
CA SER A 204 -6.72 -26.90 -42.78
C SER A 204 -6.37 -26.56 -44.24
N PHE A 205 -5.10 -26.74 -44.61
CA PHE A 205 -4.58 -27.68 -45.64
C PHE A 205 -3.11 -27.38 -45.91
#